data_AF-A0A7C4DEY1-F1
#
_entry.id   AF-A0A7C4DEY1-F1
#
_cell.length_a   1.000
_cell.length_b   1.000
_cell.length_c   1.000
_cell.angle_alpha   90.00
_cell.angle_beta   90.00
_cell.angle_gamma   90.00
#
_symmetry.space_group_name_H-M   'P 1'
#
loop_
_entity.id
_entity.type
_entity.pdbx_description
1 polymer ?
#
loop_
_entity_poly.entity_id
_entity_poly.type
_entity_poly.pdbx_seq_one_letter_code
_entity_poly.pdbx_strand_id
1 'polypeptide(L)'
;MDVVERVIRELLDEKRISEARNLLTLFPGEYPHLALEVEYAAGNWKAVLKLYESLPEEMKEKYKGLYEKAKNKFSLDYTKETEEAFKELDRKNYQGAIMLLESVVRDYPELVEVVALRYKLALQRKDRRMAEKYERILRSLDRSHPVLVNQAVIRGYTFEFVVFFLLAATVLFSFVSLLRIPTVEKITSTLEKSLSFRLEGIETSVRNEGEKIKSSLESMKGELKENLKATNDVINEVKDRLAILEEKVASLERTIPSRVVAATGVTPSKFDKAKNLWLSGYILYLRRDYSAAIERFELAIAELGDEDAYF
;
A
#
# COMPACT_ATOMS: atom_id res chain seq x y z
N MET A 1 -17.55 -16.05 9.64
CA MET A 1 -16.12 -15.98 9.31
C MET A 1 -15.71 -14.53 9.44
N ASP A 2 -14.74 -14.26 10.31
CA ASP A 2 -14.23 -12.91 10.52
C ASP A 2 -13.63 -12.38 9.22
N VAL A 3 -13.74 -11.07 9.00
CA VAL A 3 -13.20 -10.43 7.80
C VAL A 3 -11.68 -10.41 7.84
N VAL A 4 -11.10 -10.22 9.02
CA VAL A 4 -9.64 -10.24 9.24
C VAL A 4 -9.07 -11.62 8.92
N GLU A 5 -9.75 -12.69 9.35
CA GLU A 5 -9.36 -14.07 9.08
C GLU A 5 -9.32 -14.37 7.57
N ARG A 6 -10.30 -13.86 6.82
CA ARG A 6 -10.35 -14.03 5.36
C ARG A 6 -9.20 -13.32 4.67
N VAL A 7 -8.95 -12.06 5.03
CA VAL A 7 -7.88 -11.25 4.44
C VAL A 7 -6.51 -11.87 4.72
N ILE A 8 -6.25 -12.34 5.95
CA ILE A 8 -4.97 -12.97 6.27
C ILE A 8 -4.75 -14.25 5.47
N ARG A 9 -5.78 -15.09 5.33
CA ARG A 9 -5.66 -16.32 4.52
C ARG A 9 -5.43 -16.01 3.04
N GLU A 10 -6.11 -15.00 2.50
CA GLU A 10 -5.87 -14.52 1.14
C GLU A 10 -4.44 -14.00 0.94
N LEU A 11 -3.91 -13.25 1.91
CA LEU A 11 -2.51 -12.79 1.90
C LEU A 11 -1.52 -13.97 1.95
N LEU A 12 -1.82 -15.02 2.72
CA LEU A 12 -1.02 -16.23 2.77
C LEU A 12 -1.05 -17.00 1.44
N ASP A 13 -2.20 -17.12 0.81
CA ASP A 13 -2.36 -17.74 -0.52
C ASP A 13 -1.58 -16.94 -1.60
N GLU A 14 -1.56 -15.61 -1.49
CA GLU A 14 -0.79 -14.72 -2.36
C GLU A 14 0.72 -14.69 -2.04
N LYS A 15 1.16 -15.37 -0.98
CA LYS A 15 2.54 -15.37 -0.45
C LYS A 15 3.02 -13.98 -0.03
N ARG A 16 2.15 -13.20 0.61
CA ARG A 16 2.43 -11.88 1.20
C ARG A 16 2.53 -12.02 2.72
N ILE A 17 3.57 -12.73 3.15
CA ILE A 17 3.73 -13.18 4.54
C ILE A 17 4.05 -11.99 5.45
N SER A 18 4.97 -11.11 5.05
CA SER A 18 5.31 -9.88 5.80
C SER A 18 4.08 -8.99 6.01
N GLU A 19 3.23 -8.83 5.00
CA GLU A 19 1.99 -8.07 5.15
C GLU A 19 0.97 -8.74 6.06
N ALA A 20 0.81 -10.06 5.97
CA ALA A 20 -0.05 -10.82 6.87
C ALA A 20 0.42 -10.70 8.33
N ARG A 21 1.75 -10.73 8.56
CA ARG A 21 2.38 -10.52 9.87
C ARG A 21 2.10 -9.10 10.39
N ASN A 22 2.31 -8.07 9.57
CA ASN A 22 2.03 -6.67 9.91
C ASN A 22 0.55 -6.40 10.17
N LEU A 23 -0.35 -7.12 9.50
CA LEU A 23 -1.77 -7.01 9.78
C LEU A 23 -2.11 -7.62 11.16
N LEU A 24 -1.50 -8.75 11.50
CA LEU A 24 -1.72 -9.42 12.79
C LEU A 24 -1.17 -8.65 13.99
N THR A 25 -0.10 -7.88 13.82
CA THR A 25 0.40 -7.01 14.90
C THR A 25 -0.61 -5.93 15.30
N LEU A 26 -1.57 -5.59 14.44
CA LEU A 26 -2.69 -4.68 14.77
C LEU A 26 -3.73 -5.31 15.72
N PHE A 27 -3.72 -6.64 15.86
CA PHE A 27 -4.70 -7.42 16.63
C PHE A 27 -3.99 -8.36 17.63
N PRO A 28 -3.25 -7.82 18.62
CA PRO A 28 -2.44 -8.63 19.51
C PRO A 28 -3.32 -9.59 20.33
N GLY A 29 -3.05 -10.89 20.21
CA GLY A 29 -3.73 -11.94 20.99
C GLY A 29 -5.15 -12.30 20.54
N GLU A 30 -5.75 -11.58 19.59
CA GLU A 30 -7.11 -11.87 19.11
C GLU A 30 -7.16 -13.08 18.16
N TYR A 31 -6.11 -13.28 17.36
CA TYR A 31 -6.03 -14.37 16.38
C TYR A 31 -4.74 -15.20 16.51
N PRO A 32 -4.53 -15.91 17.64
CA PRO A 32 -3.31 -16.68 17.87
C PRO A 32 -3.11 -17.81 16.86
N HIS A 33 -4.20 -18.36 16.31
CA HIS A 33 -4.17 -19.43 15.31
C HIS A 33 -3.70 -18.93 13.94
N LEU A 34 -4.05 -17.70 13.55
CA LEU A 34 -3.58 -17.08 12.31
C LEU A 34 -2.11 -16.67 12.43
N ALA A 35 -1.68 -16.19 13.61
CA ALA A 35 -0.26 -15.95 13.86
C ALA A 35 0.56 -17.23 13.68
N LEU A 36 0.06 -18.38 14.15
CA LEU A 36 0.71 -19.66 13.93
C LEU A 36 0.79 -20.02 12.44
N GLU A 37 -0.29 -19.83 11.67
CA GLU A 37 -0.30 -20.09 10.23
C GLU A 37 0.72 -19.20 9.48
N VAL A 38 0.81 -17.92 9.84
CA VAL A 38 1.77 -16.96 9.28
C VAL A 38 3.21 -17.36 9.57
N GLU A 39 3.53 -17.67 10.84
CA GLU A 39 4.88 -18.07 11.21
C GLU A 39 5.28 -19.43 10.63
N TYR A 40 4.32 -20.35 10.47
CA TYR A 40 4.55 -21.60 9.77
C TYR A 40 4.88 -21.39 8.29
N ALA A 41 4.16 -20.47 7.62
CA ALA A 41 4.44 -20.10 6.24
C ALA A 41 5.81 -19.40 6.08
N ALA A 42 6.22 -18.60 7.07
CA ALA A 42 7.55 -17.98 7.12
C ALA A 42 8.69 -18.97 7.36
N GLY A 43 8.38 -20.19 7.81
CA GLY A 43 9.39 -21.17 8.25
C GLY A 43 9.96 -20.85 9.63
N ASN A 44 9.30 -20.00 10.42
CA ASN A 44 9.74 -19.60 11.75
C ASN A 44 9.31 -20.63 12.80
N TRP A 45 9.98 -21.79 12.80
CA TRP A 45 9.57 -22.94 13.62
C TRP A 45 9.57 -22.64 15.12
N LYS A 46 10.47 -21.77 15.61
CA LYS A 46 10.52 -21.34 17.01
C LYS A 46 9.23 -20.62 17.42
N ALA A 47 8.80 -19.64 16.62
CA ALA A 47 7.59 -18.89 16.90
C ALA A 47 6.36 -19.80 16.82
N VAL A 48 6.32 -20.74 15.87
CA VAL A 48 5.25 -21.75 15.77
C VAL A 48 5.13 -22.59 17.04
N LEU A 49 6.23 -23.07 17.62
CA LEU A 49 6.21 -23.85 18.86
C LEU A 49 5.66 -23.01 20.04
N LYS A 50 6.17 -21.78 20.20
CA LYS A 50 5.74 -20.86 21.26
C LYS A 50 4.27 -20.49 21.14
N LEU A 51 3.81 -20.21 19.91
CA LEU A 51 2.42 -19.86 19.64
C LEU A 51 1.48 -21.05 19.85
N TYR A 52 1.91 -22.26 19.48
CA TYR A 52 1.14 -23.48 19.71
C TYR A 52 0.88 -23.75 21.19
N GLU A 53 1.89 -23.54 22.04
CA GLU A 53 1.74 -23.69 23.50
C GLU A 53 0.73 -22.70 24.08
N SER A 54 0.66 -21.49 23.51
CA SER A 54 -0.26 -20.43 23.93
C SER A 54 -1.71 -20.58 23.41
N LEU A 55 -1.98 -21.54 22.51
CA LEU A 55 -3.31 -21.72 21.94
C LEU A 55 -4.30 -22.35 22.94
N PRO A 56 -5.60 -22.04 22.83
CA PRO A 56 -6.65 -22.78 23.53
C PRO A 56 -6.67 -24.25 23.11
N GLU A 57 -6.99 -25.14 24.04
CA GLU A 57 -6.94 -26.60 23.83
C GLU A 57 -7.81 -27.08 22.66
N GLU A 58 -8.94 -26.43 22.43
CA GLU A 58 -9.85 -26.68 21.30
C GLU A 58 -9.17 -26.44 19.93
N MET A 59 -8.25 -25.47 19.85
CA MET A 59 -7.52 -25.17 18.61
C MET A 59 -6.23 -25.96 18.48
N LYS A 60 -5.63 -26.42 19.58
CA LYS A 60 -4.42 -27.25 19.54
C LYS A 60 -4.64 -28.55 18.76
N GLU A 61 -5.81 -29.15 18.84
CA GLU A 61 -6.12 -30.38 18.11
C GLU A 61 -6.10 -30.16 16.59
N LYS A 62 -6.67 -29.04 16.12
CA LYS A 62 -6.68 -28.65 14.70
C LYS A 62 -5.28 -28.37 14.15
N TYR A 63 -4.40 -27.76 14.94
CA TYR A 63 -3.06 -27.33 14.50
C TYR A 63 -1.92 -28.29 14.89
N LYS A 64 -2.23 -29.42 15.53
CA LYS A 64 -1.26 -30.44 15.97
C LYS A 64 -0.33 -30.90 14.85
N GLY A 65 -0.85 -31.05 13.63
CA GLY A 65 -0.05 -31.44 12.46
C GLY A 65 1.02 -30.43 12.06
N LEU A 66 0.79 -29.13 12.28
CA LEU A 66 1.80 -28.09 12.04
C LEU A 66 2.86 -28.09 13.14
N TYR A 67 2.44 -28.29 14.39
CA TYR A 67 3.32 -28.38 15.55
C TYR A 67 4.32 -29.54 15.44
N GLU A 68 3.87 -30.76 15.11
CA GLU A 68 4.77 -31.92 14.97
C GLU A 68 5.79 -31.73 13.84
N LYS A 69 5.39 -31.10 12.73
CA LYS A 69 6.31 -30.74 11.64
C LYS A 69 7.34 -29.70 12.08
N ALA A 70 6.92 -28.68 12.82
CA ALA A 70 7.82 -27.66 13.36
C ALA A 70 8.80 -28.28 14.36
N LYS A 71 8.33 -29.14 15.26
CA LYS A 71 9.15 -29.84 16.26
C LYS A 71 10.24 -30.71 15.64
N ASN A 72 9.95 -31.39 14.53
CA ASN A 72 10.93 -32.20 13.81
C ASN A 72 11.97 -31.36 13.05
N LYS A 73 11.60 -30.14 12.63
CA LYS A 73 12.50 -29.20 11.92
C LYS A 73 13.26 -28.25 12.86
N PHE A 74 12.84 -28.11 14.11
CA PHE A 74 13.45 -27.24 15.09
C PHE A 74 14.69 -27.90 15.70
N SER A 75 15.89 -27.45 15.31
CA SER A 75 17.16 -27.99 15.82
C SER A 75 17.89 -27.02 16.77
N LEU A 76 17.71 -25.71 16.64
CA LEU A 76 18.38 -24.67 17.44
C LEU A 76 17.69 -23.30 17.40
N ASP A 77 17.97 -22.45 18.40
CA ASP A 77 17.61 -21.02 18.42
C ASP A 77 18.50 -20.26 17.43
N TYR A 78 17.90 -19.66 16.40
CA TYR A 78 18.59 -18.87 15.36
C TYR A 78 18.26 -17.38 15.44
N THR A 79 17.40 -16.96 16.37
CA THR A 79 16.90 -15.57 16.41
C THR A 79 18.04 -14.59 16.67
N LYS A 80 18.95 -14.93 17.59
CA LYS A 80 20.06 -14.05 17.97
C LYS A 80 21.09 -13.93 16.85
N GLU A 81 21.44 -15.04 16.22
CA GLU A 81 22.43 -15.11 15.14
C GLU A 81 21.92 -14.37 13.89
N THR A 82 20.62 -14.46 13.62
CA THR A 82 19.97 -13.73 12.51
C THR A 82 19.94 -12.22 12.79
N GLU A 83 19.58 -11.81 14.01
CA GLU A 83 19.55 -10.41 14.43
C GLU A 83 20.96 -9.78 14.45
N GLU A 84 21.94 -10.49 14.99
CA GLU A 84 23.34 -10.07 14.99
C GLU A 84 23.89 -9.98 13.57
N ALA A 85 23.53 -10.90 12.67
CA ALA A 85 23.92 -10.80 11.26
C ALA A 85 23.35 -9.55 10.57
N PHE A 86 22.10 -9.15 10.88
CA PHE A 86 21.54 -7.89 10.39
C PHE A 86 22.28 -6.68 10.94
N LYS A 87 22.57 -6.65 12.25
CA LYS A 87 23.33 -5.55 12.88
C LYS A 87 24.74 -5.43 12.32
N GLU A 88 25.42 -6.55 12.09
CA GLU A 88 26.76 -6.56 11.49
C GLU A 88 26.73 -6.13 10.00
N LEU A 89 25.66 -6.47 9.25
CA LEU A 89 25.45 -5.92 7.91
C LEU A 89 25.27 -4.40 7.91
N ASP A 90 24.49 -3.86 8.85
CA ASP A 90 24.27 -2.41 8.95
C ASP A 90 25.54 -1.67 9.36
N ARG A 91 26.39 -2.32 10.17
CA ARG A 91 27.75 -1.84 10.51
C ARG A 91 28.77 -2.01 9.38
N LYS A 92 28.38 -2.52 8.20
CA LYS A 92 29.25 -2.85 7.06
C LYS A 92 30.32 -3.91 7.38
N ASN A 93 30.14 -4.70 8.43
CA ASN A 93 30.99 -5.84 8.76
C ASN A 93 30.49 -7.11 8.07
N TYR A 94 30.78 -7.23 6.79
CA TYR A 94 30.27 -8.33 5.95
C TYR A 94 30.81 -9.70 6.33
N GLN A 95 32.05 -9.78 6.83
CA GLN A 95 32.67 -11.06 7.23
C GLN A 95 32.00 -11.62 8.49
N GLY A 96 31.72 -10.76 9.48
CA GLY A 96 30.98 -11.15 10.69
C GLY A 96 29.56 -11.62 10.38
N ALA A 97 28.85 -10.88 9.53
CA ALA A 97 27.51 -11.26 9.10
C ALA A 97 27.47 -12.60 8.34
N ILE A 98 28.47 -12.89 7.50
CA ILE A 98 28.57 -14.18 6.77
C ILE A 98 28.78 -15.33 7.75
N MET A 99 29.71 -15.19 8.70
CA MET A 99 30.01 -16.25 9.65
C MET A 99 28.77 -16.64 10.48
N LEU A 100 28.02 -15.64 10.95
CA LEU A 100 26.76 -15.86 11.67
C LEU A 100 25.70 -16.49 10.75
N LEU A 101 25.55 -15.95 9.54
CA LEU A 101 24.59 -16.46 8.56
C LEU A 101 24.89 -17.90 8.12
N GLU A 102 26.15 -18.31 7.99
CA GLU A 102 26.53 -19.66 7.59
C GLU A 102 26.12 -20.73 8.60
N SER A 103 26.06 -20.39 9.89
CA SER A 103 25.50 -21.27 10.92
C SER A 103 24.00 -21.45 10.71
N VAL A 104 23.25 -20.36 10.55
CA VAL A 104 21.79 -20.37 10.40
C VAL A 104 21.35 -21.01 9.08
N VAL A 105 22.06 -20.74 7.99
CA VAL A 105 21.79 -21.30 6.65
C VAL A 105 21.84 -22.82 6.63
N ARG A 106 22.79 -23.39 7.38
CA ARG A 106 23.02 -24.84 7.41
C ARG A 106 21.81 -25.57 7.96
N ASP A 107 21.21 -24.96 8.98
CA ASP A 107 20.13 -25.55 9.75
C ASP A 107 18.75 -25.12 9.20
N TYR A 108 18.65 -23.92 8.61
CA TYR A 108 17.41 -23.31 8.13
C TYR A 108 17.53 -22.65 6.74
N PRO A 109 17.75 -23.44 5.67
CA PRO A 109 17.90 -22.90 4.32
C PRO A 109 16.62 -22.31 3.71
N GLU A 110 15.45 -22.69 4.24
CA GLU A 110 14.11 -22.27 3.77
C GLU A 110 13.58 -21.02 4.49
N LEU A 111 14.26 -20.56 5.55
CA LEU A 111 13.79 -19.44 6.37
C LEU A 111 13.82 -18.13 5.57
N VAL A 112 12.70 -17.41 5.54
CA VAL A 112 12.53 -16.17 4.76
C VAL A 112 13.61 -15.14 5.11
N GLU A 113 13.90 -14.98 6.39
CA GLU A 113 14.88 -14.04 6.93
C GLU A 113 16.31 -14.38 6.47
N VAL A 114 16.66 -15.66 6.35
CA VAL A 114 17.95 -16.12 5.84
C VAL A 114 18.12 -15.82 4.36
N VAL A 115 17.06 -16.04 3.57
CA VAL A 115 17.06 -15.72 2.14
C VAL A 115 17.17 -14.20 1.94
N ALA A 116 16.47 -13.41 2.76
CA ALA A 116 16.57 -11.96 2.75
C ALA A 116 17.98 -11.45 3.10
N LEU A 117 18.64 -12.04 4.10
CA LEU A 117 20.03 -11.75 4.45
C LEU A 117 21.00 -12.02 3.29
N ARG A 118 20.86 -13.18 2.63
CA ARG A 118 21.67 -13.54 1.45
C ARG A 118 21.48 -12.58 0.29
N TYR A 119 20.23 -12.14 0.06
CA TYR A 119 19.92 -11.13 -0.94
C TYR A 119 20.59 -9.78 -0.61
N LYS A 120 20.45 -9.29 0.63
CA LYS A 120 21.07 -8.03 1.09
C LYS A 120 22.60 -8.08 0.95
N LEU A 121 23.24 -9.20 1.32
CA LEU A 121 24.68 -9.41 1.17
C LEU A 121 25.13 -9.40 -0.30
N ALA A 122 24.39 -10.08 -1.18
CA ALA A 122 24.71 -10.15 -2.61
C ALA A 122 24.66 -8.78 -3.28
N LEU A 123 23.67 -7.95 -2.91
CA LEU A 123 23.55 -6.58 -3.40
C LEU A 123 24.72 -5.69 -2.95
N GLN A 124 25.11 -5.77 -1.67
CA GLN A 124 26.23 -4.99 -1.14
C GLN A 124 27.57 -5.38 -1.80
N ARG A 125 27.72 -6.66 -2.15
CA ARG A 125 28.88 -7.17 -2.92
C ARG A 125 28.81 -6.86 -4.41
N LYS A 126 27.74 -6.23 -4.90
CA LYS A 126 27.47 -5.99 -6.33
C LYS A 126 27.47 -7.27 -7.18
N ASP A 127 27.21 -8.43 -6.56
CA ASP A 127 27.10 -9.71 -7.27
C ASP A 127 25.68 -9.85 -7.83
N ARG A 128 25.50 -9.39 -9.07
CA ARG A 128 24.21 -9.38 -9.77
C ARG A 128 23.60 -10.77 -9.92
N ARG A 129 24.43 -11.80 -10.19
CA ARG A 129 23.95 -13.16 -10.42
C ARG A 129 23.36 -13.76 -9.15
N MET A 130 24.04 -13.57 -8.02
CA MET A 130 23.55 -14.04 -6.73
C MET A 130 22.36 -13.21 -6.24
N ALA A 131 22.37 -11.90 -6.47
CA ALA A 131 21.24 -11.04 -6.14
C ALA A 131 19.96 -11.49 -6.87
N GLU A 132 20.01 -11.70 -8.19
CA GLU A 132 18.86 -12.17 -8.99
C GLU A 132 18.39 -13.57 -8.58
N LYS A 133 19.31 -14.44 -8.15
CA LYS A 133 18.96 -15.78 -7.63
C LYS A 133 18.18 -15.66 -6.34
N TYR A 134 18.70 -14.92 -5.35
CA TYR A 134 18.05 -14.79 -4.04
C TYR A 134 16.80 -13.92 -4.11
N GLU A 135 16.73 -12.94 -5.01
CA GLU A 135 15.51 -12.18 -5.27
C GLU A 135 14.37 -13.08 -5.74
N ARG A 136 14.63 -13.98 -6.70
CA ARG A 136 13.62 -14.93 -7.19
C ARG A 136 13.16 -15.88 -6.10
N ILE A 137 14.10 -16.39 -5.29
CA ILE A 137 13.76 -17.27 -4.16
C ILE A 137 12.92 -16.49 -3.14
N LEU A 138 13.33 -15.27 -2.78
CA LEU A 138 12.61 -14.44 -1.82
C LEU A 138 11.20 -14.11 -2.32
N ARG A 139 11.03 -13.67 -3.57
CA ARG A 139 9.70 -13.45 -4.18
C ARG A 139 8.83 -14.72 -4.24
N SER A 140 9.45 -15.91 -4.24
CA SER A 140 8.72 -17.18 -4.25
C SER A 140 8.27 -17.63 -2.86
N LEU A 141 8.90 -17.09 -1.80
CA LEU A 141 8.60 -17.35 -0.40
C LEU A 141 7.73 -16.23 0.19
N ASP A 142 8.15 -14.97 0.05
CA ASP A 142 7.43 -13.77 0.46
C ASP A 142 7.61 -12.63 -0.56
N ARG A 143 6.52 -12.31 -1.27
CA ARG A 143 6.48 -11.22 -2.25
C ARG A 143 6.50 -9.84 -1.63
N SER A 144 6.04 -9.73 -0.38
CA SER A 144 5.83 -8.48 0.33
C SER A 144 7.02 -8.05 1.19
N HIS A 145 8.11 -8.81 1.14
CA HIS A 145 9.25 -8.60 2.01
C HIS A 145 9.87 -7.19 1.81
N PRO A 146 10.13 -6.42 2.88
CA PRO A 146 10.54 -5.00 2.79
C PRO A 146 11.85 -4.78 2.01
N VAL A 147 12.76 -5.76 2.08
CA VAL A 147 14.04 -5.73 1.35
C VAL A 147 13.84 -5.70 -0.18
N LEU A 148 12.70 -6.17 -0.70
CA LEU A 148 12.35 -6.09 -2.13
C LEU A 148 11.73 -4.73 -2.50
N VAL A 149 10.89 -4.16 -1.63
CA VAL A 149 10.09 -2.96 -1.90
C VAL A 149 10.96 -1.69 -1.91
N ASN A 150 11.90 -1.58 -0.97
CA ASN A 150 12.75 -0.40 -0.79
C ASN A 150 13.69 -0.08 -1.98
N GLN A 151 13.74 -0.92 -3.02
CA GLN A 151 14.63 -0.73 -4.18
C GLN A 151 13.91 -0.41 -5.49
N ALA A 152 12.57 -0.48 -5.53
CA ALA A 152 11.79 -0.16 -6.73
C ALA A 152 11.93 1.33 -7.14
N VAL A 153 12.34 2.20 -6.21
CA VAL A 153 12.39 3.66 -6.38
C VAL A 153 13.58 4.15 -7.24
N ILE A 154 14.58 3.31 -7.55
CA ILE A 154 15.84 3.77 -8.18
C ILE A 154 15.79 3.76 -9.73
N ARG A 155 14.69 3.31 -10.37
CA ARG A 155 14.57 3.27 -11.85
C ARG A 155 14.11 4.58 -12.51
N GLY A 156 14.22 5.73 -11.83
CA GLY A 156 13.81 7.04 -12.37
C GLY A 156 14.74 7.68 -13.41
N TYR A 157 15.98 7.20 -13.53
CA TYR A 157 16.99 7.86 -14.39
C TYR A 157 16.70 7.79 -15.89
N THR A 158 15.89 6.85 -16.39
CA THR A 158 15.66 6.71 -17.84
C THR A 158 14.71 7.75 -18.41
N PHE A 159 13.80 8.32 -17.61
CA PHE A 159 12.85 9.32 -18.09
C PHE A 159 13.51 10.69 -18.33
N GLU A 160 14.45 11.10 -17.47
CA GLU A 160 15.20 12.35 -17.64
C GLU A 160 16.02 12.37 -18.93
N PHE A 161 16.67 11.25 -19.30
CA PHE A 161 17.41 11.15 -20.56
C PHE A 161 16.50 11.26 -21.79
N VAL A 162 15.28 10.69 -21.73
CA VAL A 162 14.30 10.79 -22.83
C VAL A 162 13.83 12.23 -23.01
N VAL A 163 13.51 12.92 -21.90
CA VAL A 163 13.09 14.34 -21.94
C VAL A 163 14.21 15.24 -22.45
N PHE A 164 15.46 15.01 -22.02
CA PHE A 164 16.62 15.76 -22.51
C PHE A 164 16.83 15.59 -24.02
N PHE A 165 16.72 14.36 -24.54
CA PHE A 165 16.86 14.08 -25.96
C PHE A 165 15.74 14.73 -26.81
N LEU A 166 14.52 14.75 -26.27
CA LEU A 166 13.35 15.36 -26.92
C LEU A 166 13.48 16.89 -26.98
N LEU A 167 13.97 17.52 -25.91
CA LEU A 167 14.31 18.94 -25.89
C LEU A 167 15.41 19.28 -26.90
N ALA A 168 16.49 18.50 -26.96
CA ALA A 168 17.56 18.71 -27.93
C ALA A 168 17.07 18.61 -29.39
N ALA A 169 16.20 17.65 -29.68
CA ALA A 169 15.62 17.47 -31.02
C ALA A 169 14.72 18.65 -31.44
N THR A 170 13.91 19.19 -30.52
CA THR A 170 13.05 20.35 -30.81
C THR A 170 13.85 21.61 -31.12
N VAL A 171 14.95 21.87 -30.39
CA VAL A 171 15.84 23.01 -30.66
C VAL A 171 16.51 22.90 -32.03
N LEU A 172 17.00 21.71 -32.39
CA LEU A 172 17.59 21.45 -33.71
C LEU A 172 16.57 21.64 -34.84
N PHE A 173 15.34 21.16 -34.65
CA PHE A 173 14.27 21.32 -35.63
C PHE A 173 13.91 22.79 -35.85
N SER A 174 13.79 23.58 -34.77
CA SER A 174 13.54 25.03 -34.84
C SER A 174 14.67 25.77 -35.58
N PHE A 175 15.93 25.37 -35.39
CA PHE A 175 17.07 25.96 -36.09
C PHE A 175 17.06 25.69 -37.60
N VAL A 176 16.69 24.45 -38.00
CA VAL A 176 16.57 24.06 -39.41
C VAL A 176 15.39 24.76 -40.09
N SER A 177 14.27 24.95 -39.39
CA SER A 177 13.11 25.68 -39.90
C SER A 177 13.40 27.16 -40.17
N LEU A 178 14.29 27.78 -39.39
CA LEU A 178 14.66 29.19 -39.58
C LEU A 178 15.47 29.44 -40.88
N LEU A 179 16.18 28.41 -41.37
CA LEU A 179 17.09 28.52 -42.52
C LEU A 179 16.43 28.22 -43.88
N ARG A 180 15.15 27.82 -43.90
CA ARG A 180 14.40 27.52 -45.15
C ARG A 180 13.28 28.52 -45.37
N ILE A 181 13.59 29.68 -45.94
CA ILE A 181 12.60 30.58 -46.55
C ILE A 181 12.70 30.45 -48.08
N PRO A 182 11.65 29.99 -48.78
CA PRO A 182 11.45 30.32 -50.18
C PRO A 182 10.27 31.28 -50.38
N THR A 183 10.48 32.13 -51.40
CA THR A 183 9.73 33.25 -51.96
C THR A 183 8.20 33.09 -52.07
N VAL A 184 7.50 34.12 -51.59
CA VAL A 184 6.04 34.29 -51.52
C VAL A 184 5.58 35.16 -52.68
N GLU A 185 4.97 34.61 -53.74
CA GLU A 185 4.26 35.48 -54.70
C GLU A 185 3.18 34.78 -55.57
N LYS A 186 3.19 33.45 -55.71
CA LYS A 186 2.20 32.74 -56.55
C LYS A 186 1.11 31.98 -55.81
N ILE A 187 1.12 32.02 -54.48
CA ILE A 187 0.23 31.20 -53.62
C ILE A 187 -0.96 32.00 -53.07
N THR A 188 -0.89 33.33 -53.01
CA THR A 188 -1.84 34.19 -52.29
C THR A 188 -3.23 34.29 -52.93
N SER A 189 -3.34 34.38 -54.25
CA SER A 189 -4.64 34.64 -54.90
C SER A 189 -5.59 33.44 -54.95
N THR A 190 -5.05 32.22 -54.98
CA THR A 190 -5.85 30.97 -54.90
C THR A 190 -6.19 30.61 -53.45
N LEU A 191 -5.32 30.98 -52.50
CA LEU A 191 -5.60 30.81 -51.07
C LEU A 191 -6.67 31.80 -50.59
N GLU A 192 -6.67 33.06 -51.00
CA GLU A 192 -7.65 34.05 -50.52
C GLU A 192 -9.11 33.66 -50.85
N LYS A 193 -9.37 33.15 -52.06
CA LYS A 193 -10.72 32.71 -52.46
C LYS A 193 -11.18 31.41 -51.79
N SER A 194 -10.25 30.51 -51.48
CA SER A 194 -10.57 29.26 -50.77
C SER A 194 -10.66 29.47 -49.26
N LEU A 195 -9.93 30.45 -48.72
CA LEU A 195 -10.00 30.87 -47.33
C LEU A 195 -11.31 31.59 -47.04
N SER A 196 -11.79 32.50 -47.89
CA SER A 196 -13.04 33.23 -47.64
C SER A 196 -14.28 32.31 -47.60
N PHE A 197 -14.41 31.38 -48.55
CA PHE A 197 -15.50 30.40 -48.57
C PHE A 197 -15.43 29.44 -47.37
N ARG A 198 -14.23 29.02 -46.97
CA ARG A 198 -14.04 28.20 -45.76
C ARG A 198 -14.27 29.01 -44.49
N LEU A 199 -13.93 30.30 -44.46
CA LEU A 199 -14.17 31.19 -43.32
C LEU A 199 -15.66 31.41 -43.08
N GLU A 200 -16.47 31.59 -44.13
CA GLU A 200 -17.92 31.75 -44.00
C GLU A 200 -18.60 30.44 -43.56
N GLY A 201 -18.12 29.29 -44.06
CA GLY A 201 -18.54 27.97 -43.59
C GLY A 201 -18.11 27.66 -42.14
N ILE A 202 -16.94 28.16 -41.73
CA ILE A 202 -16.44 28.06 -40.35
C ILE A 202 -17.23 29.01 -39.44
N GLU A 203 -17.54 30.22 -39.86
CA GLU A 203 -18.28 31.20 -39.06
C GLU A 203 -19.71 30.73 -38.78
N THR A 204 -20.39 30.20 -39.80
CA THR A 204 -21.73 29.60 -39.64
C THR A 204 -21.69 28.33 -38.78
N SER A 205 -20.67 27.48 -38.93
CA SER A 205 -20.51 26.30 -38.06
C SER A 205 -20.19 26.70 -36.62
N VAL A 206 -19.27 27.63 -36.38
CA VAL A 206 -18.90 28.16 -35.06
C VAL A 206 -20.10 28.83 -34.38
N ARG A 207 -20.93 29.54 -35.13
CA ARG A 207 -22.16 30.14 -34.59
C ARG A 207 -23.18 29.08 -34.19
N ASN A 208 -23.39 28.05 -35.01
CA ASN A 208 -24.29 26.95 -34.70
C ASN A 208 -23.79 26.09 -33.53
N GLU A 209 -22.48 25.82 -33.46
CA GLU A 209 -21.84 25.17 -32.32
C GLU A 209 -21.96 26.03 -31.05
N GLY A 210 -21.75 27.35 -31.19
CA GLY A 210 -21.88 28.32 -30.10
C GLY A 210 -23.28 28.40 -29.53
N GLU A 211 -24.32 28.37 -30.37
CA GLU A 211 -25.72 28.30 -29.92
C GLU A 211 -26.05 26.97 -29.22
N LYS A 212 -25.52 25.85 -29.71
CA LYS A 212 -25.65 24.54 -29.03
C LYS A 212 -24.91 24.49 -27.69
N ILE A 213 -23.73 25.08 -27.61
CA ILE A 213 -22.96 25.18 -26.36
C ILE A 213 -23.73 26.05 -25.37
N LYS A 214 -24.30 27.17 -25.82
CA LYS A 214 -25.10 28.06 -24.99
C LYS A 214 -26.37 27.37 -24.45
N SER A 215 -27.10 26.63 -25.29
CA SER A 215 -28.28 25.89 -24.84
C SER A 215 -27.91 24.74 -23.90
N SER A 216 -26.81 24.05 -24.15
CA SER A 216 -26.28 23.01 -23.24
C SER A 216 -25.84 23.60 -21.90
N LEU A 217 -25.20 24.77 -21.90
CA LEU A 217 -24.78 25.47 -20.68
C LEU A 217 -25.98 25.90 -19.83
N GLU A 218 -27.04 26.41 -20.46
CA GLU A 218 -28.28 26.77 -19.74
C GLU A 218 -29.01 25.52 -19.19
N SER A 219 -29.02 24.40 -19.93
CA SER A 219 -29.54 23.12 -19.43
C SER A 219 -28.74 22.63 -18.23
N MET A 220 -27.40 22.59 -18.34
CA MET A 220 -26.51 22.19 -17.27
C MET A 220 -26.66 23.09 -16.04
N LYS A 221 -26.82 24.40 -16.22
CA LYS A 221 -27.05 25.35 -15.12
C LYS A 221 -28.40 25.10 -14.42
N GLY A 222 -29.44 24.73 -15.18
CA GLY A 222 -30.73 24.29 -14.64
C GLY A 222 -30.59 23.05 -13.78
N GLU A 223 -29.98 22.00 -14.33
CA GLU A 223 -29.71 20.73 -13.65
C GLU A 223 -28.83 20.93 -12.41
N LEU A 224 -27.80 21.78 -12.49
CA LEU A 224 -26.92 22.08 -11.36
C LEU A 224 -27.67 22.79 -10.22
N LYS A 225 -28.61 23.68 -10.55
CA LYS A 225 -29.44 24.39 -9.57
C LYS A 225 -30.46 23.47 -8.92
N GLU A 226 -31.00 22.52 -9.67
CA GLU A 226 -31.90 21.49 -9.15
C GLU A 226 -31.17 20.50 -8.24
N ASN A 227 -30.00 20.01 -8.69
CA ASN A 227 -29.14 19.14 -7.90
C ASN A 227 -28.60 19.84 -6.64
N LEU A 228 -28.28 21.14 -6.70
CA LEU A 228 -27.90 21.92 -5.52
C LEU A 228 -29.05 22.02 -4.50
N LYS A 229 -30.30 22.19 -4.96
CA LYS A 229 -31.47 22.16 -4.06
C LYS A 229 -31.65 20.78 -3.44
N ALA A 230 -31.64 19.72 -4.25
CA ALA A 230 -31.77 18.35 -3.75
C ALA A 230 -30.66 17.99 -2.75
N THR A 231 -29.42 18.42 -3.02
CA THR A 231 -28.29 18.21 -2.10
C THR A 231 -28.46 19.00 -0.81
N ASN A 232 -28.95 20.24 -0.90
CA ASN A 232 -29.21 21.06 0.28
C ASN A 232 -30.34 20.48 1.15
N ASP A 233 -31.37 19.90 0.53
CA ASP A 233 -32.44 19.20 1.24
C ASP A 233 -31.93 17.94 1.94
N VAL A 234 -31.05 17.17 1.28
CA VAL A 234 -30.37 16.01 1.89
C VAL A 234 -29.43 16.43 3.03
N ILE A 235 -28.69 17.54 2.88
CA ILE A 235 -27.83 18.07 3.95
C ILE A 235 -28.67 18.46 5.17
N ASN A 236 -29.83 19.09 4.96
CA ASN A 236 -30.75 19.41 6.05
C ASN A 236 -31.29 18.14 6.72
N GLU A 237 -31.69 17.13 5.94
CA GLU A 237 -32.14 15.84 6.48
C GLU A 237 -31.03 15.14 7.30
N VAL A 238 -29.79 15.16 6.81
CA VAL A 238 -28.63 14.59 7.51
C VAL A 238 -28.33 15.38 8.79
N LYS A 239 -28.46 16.71 8.77
CA LYS A 239 -28.28 17.57 9.94
C LYS A 239 -29.34 17.27 11.01
N ASP A 240 -30.59 17.07 10.61
CA ASP A 240 -31.68 16.69 11.51
C ASP A 240 -31.45 15.29 12.11
N ARG A 241 -31.01 14.33 11.28
CA ARG A 241 -30.64 12.99 11.75
C ARG A 241 -29.45 13.02 12.71
N LEU A 242 -28.46 13.89 12.47
CA LEU A 242 -27.32 14.12 13.37
C LEU A 242 -27.77 14.70 14.70
N ALA A 243 -28.66 15.70 14.71
CA ALA A 243 -29.21 16.26 15.95
C ALA A 243 -29.97 15.20 16.77
N ILE A 244 -30.75 14.33 16.11
CA ILE A 244 -31.42 13.20 16.77
C ILE A 244 -30.40 12.19 17.32
N LEU A 245 -29.29 11.97 16.61
CA LEU A 245 -28.22 11.09 17.07
C LEU A 245 -27.46 11.68 18.25
N GLU A 246 -27.17 12.97 18.23
CA GLU A 246 -26.57 13.71 19.36
C GLU A 246 -27.47 13.66 20.59
N GLU A 247 -28.79 13.80 20.42
CA GLU A 247 -29.75 13.64 21.52
C GLU A 247 -29.78 12.20 22.08
N LYS A 248 -29.66 11.20 21.20
CA LYS A 248 -29.54 9.78 21.60
C LYS A 248 -28.21 9.47 22.29
N VAL A 249 -27.11 10.06 21.83
CA VAL A 249 -25.80 9.93 22.47
C VAL A 249 -25.81 10.65 23.83
N ALA A 250 -26.34 11.87 23.92
CA ALA A 250 -26.45 12.59 25.19
C ALA A 250 -27.38 11.89 26.19
N SER A 251 -28.43 11.22 25.73
CA SER A 251 -29.28 10.39 26.61
C SER A 251 -28.60 9.10 27.04
N LEU A 252 -27.83 8.44 26.16
CA LEU A 252 -26.99 7.30 26.54
C LEU A 252 -25.87 7.72 27.52
N GLU A 253 -25.21 8.85 27.30
CA GLU A 253 -24.19 9.43 28.18
C GLU A 253 -24.77 9.82 29.54
N ARG A 254 -26.04 10.22 29.63
CA ARG A 254 -26.75 10.44 30.90
C ARG A 254 -27.18 9.15 31.59
N THR A 255 -27.31 8.06 30.84
CA THR A 255 -27.68 6.74 31.40
C THR A 255 -26.45 5.95 31.85
N ILE A 256 -25.27 6.27 31.33
CA ILE A 256 -24.00 5.58 31.60
C ILE A 256 -23.11 6.19 32.73
N PRO A 257 -23.32 7.36 33.37
CA PRO A 257 -22.34 7.89 34.30
C PRO A 257 -22.75 7.58 35.74
N SER A 258 -22.58 6.31 36.16
CA SER A 258 -22.43 5.98 37.59
C SER A 258 -21.76 4.64 37.89
N ARG A 259 -21.40 3.80 36.90
CA ARG A 259 -20.77 2.50 37.21
C ARG A 259 -19.51 2.06 36.45
N VAL A 260 -19.06 2.76 35.39
CA VAL A 260 -17.91 2.25 34.60
C VAL A 260 -16.74 3.23 34.43
N VAL A 261 -16.95 4.55 34.49
CA VAL A 261 -15.88 5.52 34.12
C VAL A 261 -14.99 5.98 35.30
N ALA A 262 -15.29 5.59 36.54
CA ALA A 262 -14.41 5.88 37.68
C ALA A 262 -13.24 4.88 37.86
N ALA A 263 -13.14 3.82 37.04
CA ALA A 263 -12.24 2.70 37.32
C ALA A 263 -10.96 2.63 36.47
N THR A 264 -10.85 3.26 35.30
CA THR A 264 -9.65 3.14 34.48
C THR A 264 -9.40 4.42 33.68
N GLY A 265 -8.60 5.34 34.24
CA GLY A 265 -8.04 6.48 33.50
C GLY A 265 -7.00 6.04 32.46
N VAL A 266 -7.38 5.14 31.55
CA VAL A 266 -6.50 4.58 30.53
C VAL A 266 -6.75 5.32 29.23
N THR A 267 -5.79 6.16 28.86
CA THR A 267 -5.66 6.68 27.49
C THR A 267 -5.61 5.51 26.52
N PRO A 268 -6.41 5.50 25.43
CA PRO A 268 -6.39 4.40 24.46
C PRO A 268 -4.96 4.21 23.93
N SER A 269 -4.49 2.97 23.96
CA SER A 269 -3.13 2.64 23.57
C SER A 269 -2.91 3.01 22.10
N LYS A 270 -1.64 3.21 21.69
CA LYS A 270 -1.30 3.43 20.27
C LYS A 270 -1.90 2.35 19.37
N PHE A 271 -1.89 1.10 19.84
CA PHE A 271 -2.48 -0.05 19.16
C PHE A 271 -4.00 0.07 18.99
N ASP A 272 -4.74 0.50 20.03
CA ASP A 272 -6.20 0.70 19.93
C ASP A 272 -6.56 1.78 18.89
N LYS A 273 -5.74 2.82 18.80
CA LYS A 273 -5.91 3.89 17.80
C LYS A 273 -5.61 3.39 16.39
N ALA A 274 -4.49 2.71 16.19
CA ALA A 274 -4.11 2.13 14.89
C ALA A 274 -5.14 1.11 14.41
N LYS A 275 -5.64 0.24 15.30
CA LYS A 275 -6.70 -0.74 15.02
C LYS A 275 -7.98 -0.06 14.53
N ASN A 276 -8.44 0.98 15.23
CA ASN A 276 -9.65 1.71 14.84
C ASN A 276 -9.49 2.43 13.49
N LEU A 277 -8.31 3.01 13.24
CA LEU A 277 -7.99 3.64 11.95
C LEU A 277 -7.96 2.62 10.82
N TRP A 278 -7.36 1.45 11.05
CA TRP A 278 -7.31 0.37 10.07
C TRP A 278 -8.71 -0.17 9.74
N LEU A 279 -9.53 -0.47 10.75
CA LEU A 279 -10.91 -0.93 10.54
C LEU A 279 -11.75 0.12 9.81
N SER A 280 -11.57 1.40 10.14
CA SER A 280 -12.22 2.51 9.44
C SER A 280 -11.78 2.58 7.97
N GLY A 281 -10.48 2.47 7.70
CA GLY A 281 -9.95 2.45 6.33
C GLY A 281 -10.49 1.27 5.54
N TYR A 282 -10.61 0.11 6.16
CA TYR A 282 -11.15 -1.09 5.54
C TYR A 282 -12.64 -0.97 5.20
N ILE A 283 -13.45 -0.35 6.06
CA ILE A 283 -14.87 -0.07 5.76
C ILE A 283 -14.99 0.88 4.56
N LEU A 284 -14.12 1.88 4.45
CA LEU A 284 -14.08 2.81 3.31
C LEU A 284 -13.64 2.10 2.02
N TYR A 285 -12.67 1.20 2.12
CA TYR A 285 -12.22 0.35 1.02
C TYR A 285 -13.37 -0.51 0.48
N LEU A 286 -14.16 -1.16 1.35
CA LEU A 286 -15.35 -1.93 0.95
C LEU A 286 -16.41 -1.06 0.27
N ARG A 287 -16.49 0.23 0.63
CA ARG A 287 -17.38 1.22 0.01
C ARG A 287 -16.83 1.81 -1.30
N ARG A 288 -15.65 1.35 -1.74
CA ARG A 288 -14.92 1.83 -2.92
C ARG A 288 -14.46 3.29 -2.82
N ASP A 289 -14.43 3.83 -1.60
CA ASP A 289 -13.81 5.14 -1.33
C ASP A 289 -12.33 4.92 -1.03
N TYR A 290 -11.58 4.64 -2.09
CA TYR A 290 -10.17 4.26 -1.98
C TYR A 290 -9.29 5.39 -1.48
N SER A 291 -9.60 6.63 -1.84
CA SER A 291 -8.91 7.85 -1.36
C SER A 291 -8.96 7.96 0.16
N ALA A 292 -10.16 7.90 0.73
CA ALA A 292 -10.33 8.01 2.18
C ALA A 292 -9.83 6.75 2.91
N ALA A 293 -9.92 5.57 2.29
CA ALA A 293 -9.36 4.34 2.83
C ALA A 293 -7.84 4.42 2.98
N ILE A 294 -7.14 4.89 1.94
CA ILE A 294 -5.68 5.05 1.93
C ILE A 294 -5.24 6.01 3.03
N GLU A 295 -5.87 7.18 3.14
CA GLU A 295 -5.57 8.16 4.19
C GLU A 295 -5.70 7.54 5.59
N ARG A 296 -6.74 6.74 5.82
CA ARG A 296 -6.94 6.04 7.10
C ARG A 296 -5.92 4.95 7.37
N PHE A 297 -5.46 4.23 6.35
CA PHE A 297 -4.39 3.25 6.49
C PHE A 297 -3.05 3.92 6.77
N GLU A 298 -2.74 5.04 6.10
CA GLU A 298 -1.52 5.81 6.36
C GLU A 298 -1.47 6.36 7.80
N LEU A 299 -2.61 6.87 8.29
CA LEU A 299 -2.73 7.29 9.69
C LEU A 299 -2.59 6.11 10.66
N ALA A 300 -3.11 4.93 10.32
CA ALA A 300 -2.93 3.73 11.14
C ALA A 300 -1.46 3.32 11.24
N ILE A 301 -0.74 3.38 10.12
CA ILE A 301 0.71 3.08 10.04
C ILE A 301 1.50 4.13 10.83
N ALA A 302 1.17 5.41 10.68
CA ALA A 302 1.85 6.50 11.39
C ALA A 302 1.73 6.39 12.92
N GLU A 303 0.62 5.86 13.43
CA GLU A 303 0.43 5.66 14.87
C GLU A 303 1.23 4.49 15.46
N LEU A 304 1.62 3.52 14.64
CA LEU A 304 2.45 2.38 15.06
C LEU A 304 3.93 2.74 15.11
N GLY A 305 4.38 3.63 14.21
CA GLY A 305 5.79 3.96 14.07
C GLY A 305 6.63 2.81 13.49
N ASP A 306 7.79 3.13 12.90
CA ASP A 306 8.67 2.15 12.23
C ASP A 306 9.38 1.19 13.21
N GLU A 307 9.27 1.39 14.53
CA GLU A 307 10.14 0.73 15.52
C GLU A 307 9.65 -0.66 15.97
N ASP A 308 8.35 -0.94 15.93
CA ASP A 308 7.78 -2.19 16.49
C ASP A 308 7.44 -3.25 15.41
N ALA A 309 7.72 -2.97 14.14
CA ALA A 309 7.40 -3.88 13.02
C ALA A 309 8.48 -4.94 12.73
N TYR A 310 9.62 -4.91 13.44
CA TYR A 310 10.83 -5.61 13.01
C TYR A 310 11.42 -6.65 13.97
N PHE A 311 10.75 -7.01 15.09
CA PHE A 311 11.25 -8.05 16.01
C PHE A 311 10.15 -8.92 16.62
#